data_AF-A0A4R2KU47-F1
#
_entry.id   AF-A0A4R2KU47-F1
#
_cell.length_a   1.000
_cell.length_b   1.000
_cell.length_c   1.000
_cell.angle_alpha   90.00
_cell.angle_beta   90.00
_cell.angle_gamma   90.00
#
_symmetry.space_group_name_H-M   'P 1'
#
loop_
_entity.id
_entity.type
_entity.pdbx_description
1 polymer ?
#
loop_
_entity_poly.entity_id
_entity_poly.type
_entity_poly.pdbx_seq_one_letter_code
_entity_poly.pdbx_strand_id
1 'polypeptide(L)' 'MDAWLTDYGVTIGVGGLILFMVFIVWDLARRSNAGKFGTLILFIALGMGILGFLIKGVITYLMESGGV' A
#
# COMPACT_ATOMS: atom_id res chain seq x y z
N MET A 1 3.89 28.36 -11.65
CA MET A 1 2.64 27.94 -10.97
C MET A 1 2.54 26.40 -10.89
N ASP A 2 3.68 25.67 -10.91
CA ASP A 2 3.73 24.30 -11.45
C ASP A 2 4.37 23.27 -10.48
N ALA A 3 4.92 23.76 -9.36
CA ALA A 3 5.60 22.92 -8.36
C ALA A 3 4.62 22.16 -7.45
N TRP A 4 3.52 22.79 -7.02
CA TRP A 4 2.55 22.19 -6.10
C TRP A 4 1.76 21.02 -6.73
N LEU A 5 1.47 21.07 -8.03
CA LEU A 5 0.85 19.97 -8.77
C LEU A 5 1.83 18.82 -9.04
N THR A 6 3.10 19.12 -9.23
CA THR A 6 4.11 18.07 -9.44
C THR A 6 4.42 17.36 -8.13
N ASP A 7 4.57 18.11 -7.04
CA ASP A 7 4.97 17.58 -5.74
C ASP A 7 3.81 16.83 -5.06
N TYR A 8 2.63 17.44 -4.96
CA TYR A 8 1.45 16.81 -4.35
C TYR A 8 0.61 16.01 -5.37
N GLY A 9 0.49 16.48 -6.61
CA GLY A 9 -0.37 15.81 -7.60
C GLY A 9 0.19 14.47 -8.07
N VAL A 10 1.50 14.32 -8.24
CA VAL A 10 2.12 13.01 -8.54
C VAL A 10 2.05 12.10 -7.32
N THR A 11 2.35 12.61 -6.13
CA THR A 11 2.31 11.83 -4.88
C THR A 11 0.90 11.31 -4.58
N ILE A 12 -0.13 12.15 -4.72
CA ILE A 12 -1.52 11.76 -4.50
C ILE A 12 -2.05 10.90 -5.65
N GLY A 13 -1.71 11.21 -6.91
CA GLY A 13 -2.17 10.45 -8.08
C GLY A 13 -1.59 9.05 -8.14
N VAL A 14 -0.27 8.91 -7.98
CA VAL A 14 0.43 7.61 -7.93
C VAL A 14 0.10 6.88 -6.62
N GLY A 15 0.01 7.60 -5.50
CA GLY A 15 -0.39 7.03 -4.21
C GLY A 15 -1.80 6.42 -4.26
N GLY A 16 -2.76 7.12 -4.88
CA GLY A 16 -4.12 6.62 -5.10
C GLY A 16 -4.17 5.39 -6.00
N LEU A 17 -3.38 5.38 -7.09
CA LEU A 17 -3.25 4.23 -7.99
C LEU A 17 -2.67 2.98 -7.28
N ILE A 18 -1.63 3.16 -6.47
CA ILE A 18 -1.04 2.07 -5.68
C ILE A 18 -2.05 1.53 -4.66
N LEU A 19 -2.81 2.42 -4.01
CA LEU A 19 -3.82 2.04 -3.03
C LEU A 19 -4.98 1.26 -3.68
N PHE A 20 -5.37 1.63 -4.90
CA PHE A 20 -6.32 0.88 -5.71
C PHE A 20 -5.80 -0.53 -6.07
N MET A 21 -4.50 -0.66 -6.38
CA MET A 21 -3.87 -1.96 -6.62
C MET A 21 -3.93 -2.87 -5.37
N VAL A 22 -3.63 -2.33 -4.19
CA VAL A 22 -3.71 -3.08 -2.92
C VAL A 22 -5.15 -3.48 -2.61
N PHE A 23 -6.12 -2.60 -2.88
CA PHE A 23 -7.54 -2.88 -2.72
C PHE A 23 -8.04 -4.01 -3.62
N ILE A 24 -7.60 -4.05 -4.89
CA ILE A 24 -7.93 -5.15 -5.82
C ILE A 24 -7.38 -6.48 -5.31
N VAL A 25 -6.14 -6.51 -4.82
CA VAL A 25 -5.53 -7.74 -4.28
C VAL A 25 -6.29 -8.23 -3.05
N TRP A 26 -6.75 -7.31 -2.19
CA TRP A 26 -7.62 -7.62 -1.06
C TRP A 26 -8.99 -8.17 -1.48
N ASP A 27 -9.64 -7.59 -2.50
CA ASP A 27 -10.94 -8.07 -2.99
C ASP A 27 -10.79 -9.44 -3.69
N LEU A 28 -9.75 -9.63 -4.49
CA LEU A 28 -9.44 -10.91 -5.14
C LEU A 28 -9.19 -12.00 -4.10
N ALA A 29 -8.45 -11.68 -3.04
CA ALA A 29 -8.27 -12.55 -1.90
C ALA A 29 -9.61 -12.97 -1.27
N ARG A 30 -10.49 -12.00 -0.99
CA ARG A 30 -11.78 -12.26 -0.36
C ARG A 30 -12.73 -13.07 -1.26
N ARG A 31 -12.76 -12.79 -2.56
CA ARG A 31 -13.64 -13.45 -3.54
C ARG A 31 -13.17 -14.84 -3.94
N SER A 32 -11.87 -15.11 -3.91
CA SER A 32 -11.33 -16.37 -4.43
C SER A 32 -11.67 -17.61 -3.59
N ASN A 33 -12.40 -17.46 -2.46
CA ASN A 33 -12.86 -18.58 -1.62
C ASN A 33 -11.74 -19.60 -1.38
N ALA A 34 -10.52 -19.07 -1.23
CA ALA A 34 -9.32 -19.86 -1.22
C ALA A 34 -9.45 -20.76 0.03
N GLY A 35 -9.56 -22.07 -0.17
CA GLY A 35 -9.85 -23.05 0.89
C GLY A 35 -8.86 -22.94 2.06
N LYS A 36 -8.96 -23.78 3.09
CA LYS A 36 -8.20 -23.63 4.36
C LYS A 36 -6.71 -23.22 4.22
N PHE A 37 -6.01 -23.71 3.19
CA PHE A 37 -4.65 -23.27 2.84
C PHE A 37 -4.58 -21.88 2.21
N GLY A 38 -5.46 -21.60 1.27
CA GLY A 38 -5.57 -20.30 0.62
C GLY A 38 -6.00 -19.19 1.58
N THR A 39 -6.89 -19.45 2.52
CA THR A 39 -7.27 -18.45 3.55
C THR A 39 -6.09 -18.09 4.45
N LEU A 40 -5.21 -19.06 4.76
CA LEU A 40 -4.00 -18.85 5.55
C LEU A 40 -2.94 -18.04 4.79
N ILE A 41 -2.67 -18.40 3.54
CA ILE A 41 -1.76 -17.65 2.65
C ILE A 41 -2.31 -16.24 2.40
N LEU A 42 -3.62 -16.10 2.21
CA LEU A 42 -4.25 -14.80 2.09
C LEU A 42 -4.08 -13.98 3.35
N PHE A 43 -4.38 -14.51 4.53
CA PHE A 43 -4.21 -13.77 5.79
C PHE A 43 -2.76 -13.31 5.99
N ILE A 44 -1.78 -14.13 5.60
CA ILE A 44 -0.36 -13.79 5.65
C ILE A 44 0.01 -12.74 4.60
N ALA A 45 -0.44 -12.88 3.34
CA ALA A 45 -0.19 -11.92 2.27
C ALA A 45 -0.84 -10.56 2.56
N LEU A 46 -2.03 -10.59 3.15
CA LEU A 46 -2.79 -9.42 3.59
C LEU A 46 -2.09 -8.71 4.76
N GLY A 47 -1.69 -9.49 5.76
CA GLY A 47 -0.93 -9.01 6.91
C GLY A 47 0.40 -8.41 6.47
N MET A 48 1.15 -9.09 5.59
CA MET A 48 2.37 -8.56 5.00
C MET A 48 2.13 -7.31 4.14
N GLY A 49 1.03 -7.24 3.39
CA GLY A 49 0.68 -6.07 2.58
C GLY A 49 0.41 -4.83 3.45
N ILE A 50 -0.39 -4.98 4.50
CA ILE A 50 -0.66 -3.91 5.46
C ILE A 50 0.61 -3.53 6.23
N LEU A 51 1.36 -4.52 6.74
CA LEU A 51 2.61 -4.30 7.46
C LEU A 51 3.65 -3.61 6.57
N GLY A 52 3.81 -4.03 5.32
CA GLY A 52 4.74 -3.43 4.36
C GLY A 52 4.37 -1.98 4.02
N PHE A 53 3.07 -1.69 3.88
CA PHE A 53 2.59 -0.32 3.68
C PHE A 53 2.83 0.56 4.92
N LEU A 54 2.55 0.04 6.12
CA LEU A 54 2.84 0.71 7.40
C LEU A 54 4.34 0.98 7.58
N ILE A 55 5.19 -0.02 7.35
CA ILE A 55 6.65 0.10 7.44
C ILE A 55 7.15 1.14 6.44
N LYS A 56 6.66 1.12 5.18
CA LYS A 56 7.01 2.13 4.18
C LYS A 56 6.62 3.53 4.64
N GLY A 57 5.43 3.71 5.20
CA GLY A 57 4.97 5.00 5.75
C GLY A 57 5.85 5.49 6.91
N VAL A 58 6.20 4.59 7.83
CA VAL A 58 7.09 4.89 8.96
C VAL A 58 8.50 5.22 8.48
N ILE A 59 9.05 4.48 7.51
CA ILE A 59 10.37 4.77 6.93
C ILE A 59 10.36 6.11 6.21
N THR A 60 9.34 6.41 5.40
CA THR A 60 9.21 7.74 4.75
C THR A 60 9.16 8.85 5.81
N TYR A 61 8.35 8.68 6.86
CA TYR A 61 8.26 9.65 7.96
C TYR A 61 9.58 9.81 8.71
N LEU A 62 10.29 8.71 8.99
CA LEU A 62 11.59 8.74 9.65
C LEU A 62 12.66 9.37 8.76
N MET A 63 12.66 9.09 7.45
CA MET A 63 13.58 9.68 6.47
C MET A 63 13.32 11.17 6.29
N GLU A 64 12.05 11.59 6.30
CA GLU A 64 11.64 12.99 6.24
C GLU A 64 11.90 13.74 7.55
N SER A 65 11.77 13.06 8.71
CA SER A 65 12.12 13.63 10.02
C SER A 65 13.62 13.62 10.34
N GLY A 66 14.38 12.74 9.67
CA GLY A 66 15.79 12.47 9.93
C GLY A 66 16.78 13.28 9.08
N GLY A 67 16.30 14.01 8.07
CA GLY A 67 17.05 15.05 7.37
C GLY A 67 18.45 14.64 6.87
N VAL A 68 18.49 14.03 5.68
CA VAL A 68 19.55 14.30 4.68
C VAL A 68 18.90 14.48 3.33
#